data_AF-A0AA37PG73-F1
#
_entry.id   AF-A0AA37PG73-F1
#
_cell.length_a   1.000
_cell.length_b   1.000
_cell.length_c   1.000
_cell.angle_alpha   90.00
_cell.angle_beta   90.00
_cell.angle_gamma   90.00
#
_symmetry.space_group_name_H-M   'P 1'
#
loop_
_entity.id
_entity.type
_entity.pdbx_description
1 polymer ?
#
loop_
_entity_poly.entity_id
_entity_poly.type
_entity_poly.pdbx_seq_one_letter_code
_entity_poly.pdbx_strand_id
1 'polypeptide(L)'
;MFTIPLLLEFPKSYWIWKYRSWLLQQAIDLLPRPVARRIWEEELGLVSKMLTKDRRNFHAWGYRRKVVATLESAALDGSSLVEYEFEYTTKMINVDLSNFSAWHSRSNLIPRLLEERGADDGARQKFLEDELDLVREALNVGPEDQSLWFYHHFLVQNMTESDGRSKIAPNLPQEQKAAYLKREIEDIKDLLEDYDDIMWIYKALLDYTRALPRVEGRALNDEETDDLKTWMAKVRQLDPMRNGRWNDLEKECGLA
;
A
#
# COMPACT_ATOMS: atom_id res chain seq x y z
N MET A 1 32.36 -6.63 -10.36
CA MET A 1 31.13 -7.32 -9.90
C MET A 1 30.43 -7.96 -11.11
N PHE A 2 30.71 -9.24 -11.39
CA PHE A 2 30.50 -9.88 -12.70
C PHE A 2 29.02 -10.04 -13.14
N THR A 3 28.05 -10.01 -12.21
CA THR A 3 26.63 -10.22 -12.55
C THR A 3 25.88 -8.94 -12.93
N ILE A 4 26.46 -7.75 -12.76
CA ILE A 4 25.77 -6.48 -13.05
C ILE A 4 25.36 -6.38 -14.53
N PRO A 5 26.26 -6.62 -15.51
CA PRO A 5 25.88 -6.52 -16.92
C PRO A 5 24.71 -7.46 -17.27
N LEU A 6 24.74 -8.68 -16.73
CA LEU A 6 23.68 -9.67 -16.92
C LEU A 6 22.34 -9.25 -16.29
N LEU A 7 22.36 -8.59 -15.12
CA LEU A 7 21.14 -8.03 -14.52
C LEU A 7 20.57 -6.86 -15.34
N LEU A 8 21.43 -6.06 -15.96
CA LEU A 8 20.98 -4.94 -16.80
C LEU A 8 20.36 -5.40 -18.11
N GLU A 9 20.84 -6.51 -18.65
CA GLU A 9 20.35 -7.12 -19.90
C GLU A 9 19.14 -8.04 -19.66
N PHE A 10 19.16 -8.84 -18.57
CA PHE A 10 18.13 -9.81 -18.24
C PHE A 10 17.54 -9.60 -16.83
N PRO A 11 16.93 -8.44 -16.54
CA PRO A 11 16.49 -8.05 -15.18
C PRO A 11 15.36 -8.91 -14.62
N LYS A 12 14.72 -9.76 -15.44
CA LYS A 12 13.64 -10.66 -15.04
C LYS A 12 14.09 -12.13 -14.91
N SER A 13 15.38 -12.41 -15.06
CA SER A 13 15.91 -13.77 -14.92
C SER A 13 16.09 -14.16 -13.45
N TYR A 14 15.25 -15.07 -12.98
CA TYR A 14 15.29 -15.58 -11.60
C TYR A 14 16.67 -16.14 -11.22
N TRP A 15 17.34 -16.82 -12.15
CA TRP A 15 18.63 -17.46 -11.92
C TRP A 15 19.74 -16.45 -11.61
N ILE A 16 19.71 -15.27 -12.23
CA ILE A 16 20.70 -14.23 -11.99
C ILE A 16 20.52 -13.65 -10.57
N TRP A 17 19.29 -13.34 -10.18
CA TRP A 17 18.97 -12.86 -8.82
C TRP A 17 19.33 -13.89 -7.74
N LYS A 18 19.06 -15.18 -8.01
CA LYS A 18 19.39 -16.27 -7.09
C LYS A 18 20.91 -16.47 -6.97
N TYR A 19 21.64 -16.47 -8.08
CA TYR A 19 23.10 -16.60 -8.06
C TYR A 19 23.77 -15.42 -7.37
N ARG A 20 23.29 -14.19 -7.64
CA ARG A 20 23.78 -12.98 -6.97
C ARG A 20 23.54 -13.02 -5.45
N SER A 21 22.34 -13.43 -5.04
CA SER A 21 22.04 -13.69 -3.63
C SER A 21 23.01 -14.67 -2.98
N TRP A 22 23.34 -15.76 -3.67
CA TRP A 22 24.27 -16.76 -3.18
C TRP A 22 25.69 -16.19 -3.03
N LEU A 23 26.17 -15.45 -4.03
CA LEU A 23 27.48 -14.77 -3.96
C LEU A 23 27.59 -13.82 -2.77
N LEU A 24 26.54 -13.05 -2.48
CA LEU A 24 26.50 -12.15 -1.33
C LEU A 24 26.49 -12.91 0.00
N GLN A 25 25.84 -14.08 0.06
CA GLN A 25 25.91 -14.94 1.23
C GLN A 25 27.34 -15.42 1.47
N GLN A 26 28.08 -15.78 0.42
CA GLN A 26 29.49 -16.15 0.55
C GLN A 26 30.35 -15.01 1.12
N ALA A 27 29.97 -13.75 0.91
CA ALA A 27 30.66 -12.62 1.54
C ALA A 27 30.49 -12.63 3.07
N ILE A 28 29.33 -13.05 3.60
CA ILE A 28 29.11 -13.21 5.04
C ILE A 28 29.95 -14.37 5.59
N ASP A 29 29.96 -15.49 4.86
CA ASP A 29 30.60 -16.72 5.33
C ASP A 29 32.15 -16.65 5.28
N LEU A 30 32.71 -15.89 4.33
CA LEU A 30 34.15 -15.92 4.01
C LEU A 30 34.92 -14.67 4.40
N LEU A 31 34.25 -13.53 4.63
CA LEU A 31 34.93 -12.25 4.86
C LEU A 31 34.74 -11.76 6.30
N PRO A 32 35.67 -10.92 6.83
CA PRO A 32 35.45 -10.23 8.09
C PRO A 32 34.13 -9.45 8.05
N ARG A 33 33.36 -9.54 9.14
CA ARG A 33 32.02 -8.96 9.24
C ARG A 33 31.90 -7.50 8.77
N PRO A 34 32.82 -6.57 9.11
CA PRO A 34 32.74 -5.19 8.60
C PRO A 34 32.85 -5.09 7.07
N VAL A 35 33.64 -5.97 6.46
CA VAL A 35 33.82 -6.02 4.99
C VAL A 35 32.56 -6.61 4.36
N ALA A 36 32.03 -7.71 4.91
CA ALA A 36 30.78 -8.30 4.44
C ALA A 36 29.64 -7.27 4.51
N ARG A 37 29.48 -6.57 5.63
CA ARG A 37 28.46 -5.53 5.81
C ARG A 37 28.54 -4.47 4.73
N ARG A 38 29.73 -3.91 4.48
CA ARG A 38 29.93 -2.89 3.44
C ARG A 38 29.48 -3.38 2.05
N ILE A 39 29.75 -4.64 1.71
CA ILE A 39 29.32 -5.23 0.42
C ILE A 39 27.78 -5.24 0.32
N TRP A 40 27.08 -5.58 1.40
CA TRP A 40 25.62 -5.56 1.44
C TRP A 40 25.03 -4.13 1.44
N GLU A 41 25.73 -3.15 2.02
CA GLU A 41 25.33 -1.73 1.94
C GLU A 41 25.48 -1.19 0.50
N GLU A 42 26.57 -1.54 -0.18
CA GLU A 42 26.76 -1.24 -1.60
C GLU A 42 25.71 -1.96 -2.46
N GLU A 43 25.29 -3.16 -2.07
CA GLU A 43 24.19 -3.90 -2.70
C GLU A 43 22.86 -3.17 -2.61
N LEU A 44 22.54 -2.60 -1.44
CA LEU A 44 21.34 -1.79 -1.24
C LEU A 44 21.34 -0.55 -2.15
N GLY A 45 22.51 0.06 -2.33
CA GLY A 45 22.72 1.13 -3.31
C GLY A 45 22.49 0.68 -4.76
N LEU A 46 22.95 -0.53 -5.12
CA LEU A 46 22.74 -1.08 -6.46
C LEU A 46 21.26 -1.36 -6.74
N VAL A 47 20.55 -2.03 -5.84
CA VAL A 47 19.12 -2.32 -6.04
C VAL A 47 18.29 -1.03 -6.10
N SER A 48 18.67 0.01 -5.36
CA SER A 48 18.06 1.34 -5.49
C SER A 48 18.18 1.88 -6.92
N LYS A 49 19.36 1.79 -7.54
CA LYS A 49 19.58 2.23 -8.93
C LYS A 49 18.81 1.37 -9.94
N MET A 50 18.68 0.06 -9.69
CA MET A 50 17.87 -0.82 -10.54
C MET A 50 16.40 -0.43 -10.50
N LEU A 51 15.87 -0.11 -9.31
CA LEU A 51 14.51 0.39 -9.15
C LEU A 51 14.32 1.80 -9.73
N THR A 52 15.35 2.63 -9.81
CA THR A 52 15.27 3.88 -10.57
C THR A 52 15.10 3.61 -12.08
N LYS A 53 15.75 2.56 -12.61
CA LYS A 53 15.64 2.18 -14.03
C LYS A 53 14.31 1.49 -14.37
N ASP A 54 13.86 0.58 -13.50
CA ASP A 54 12.58 -0.12 -13.63
C ASP A 54 11.89 -0.18 -12.26
N ARG A 55 11.11 0.86 -11.99
CA ARG A 55 10.44 1.12 -10.70
C ARG A 55 9.38 0.08 -10.34
N ARG A 56 8.88 -0.68 -11.31
CA ARG A 56 7.87 -1.74 -11.13
C ARG A 56 8.49 -3.13 -11.20
N ASN A 57 9.81 -3.25 -11.16
CA ASN A 57 10.47 -4.55 -11.20
C ASN A 57 10.20 -5.35 -9.93
N PHE A 58 9.31 -6.34 -10.04
CA PHE A 58 8.92 -7.21 -8.93
C PHE A 58 10.11 -7.92 -8.27
N HIS A 59 11.08 -8.41 -9.07
CA HIS A 59 12.26 -9.08 -8.55
C HIS A 59 13.16 -8.13 -7.77
N ALA A 60 13.36 -6.91 -8.26
CA ALA A 60 14.19 -5.91 -7.59
C ALA A 60 13.57 -5.48 -6.24
N TRP A 61 12.25 -5.29 -6.15
CA TRP A 61 11.58 -5.01 -4.87
C TRP A 61 11.69 -6.18 -3.88
N GLY A 62 11.46 -7.41 -4.35
CA GLY A 62 11.65 -8.60 -3.52
C GLY A 62 13.10 -8.78 -3.05
N TYR A 63 14.05 -8.50 -3.94
CA TYR A 63 15.47 -8.56 -3.65
C TYR A 63 15.92 -7.47 -2.68
N ARG A 64 15.40 -6.23 -2.82
CA ARG A 64 15.63 -5.15 -1.87
C ARG A 64 15.24 -5.56 -0.45
N ARG A 65 14.03 -6.12 -0.27
CA ARG A 65 13.58 -6.62 1.04
C ARG A 65 14.53 -7.67 1.63
N LYS A 66 15.06 -8.57 0.80
CA LYS A 66 16.08 -9.54 1.23
C LYS A 66 17.38 -8.87 1.67
N VAL A 67 17.87 -7.91 0.90
CA VAL A 67 19.10 -7.15 1.23
C VAL A 67 18.93 -6.41 2.55
N VAL A 68 17.81 -5.72 2.75
CA VAL A 68 17.45 -5.03 4.00
C VAL A 68 17.41 -6.02 5.16
N ALA A 69 16.65 -7.11 5.04
CA ALA A 69 16.54 -8.11 6.10
C ALA A 69 17.90 -8.73 6.47
N THR A 70 18.80 -8.87 5.49
CA THR A 70 20.16 -9.37 5.75
C THR A 70 21.02 -8.33 6.47
N LEU A 71 20.92 -7.05 6.08
CA LEU A 71 21.59 -5.93 6.74
C LEU A 71 21.10 -5.69 8.17
N GLU A 72 19.82 -5.94 8.46
CA GLU A 72 19.22 -5.87 9.80
C GLU A 72 19.62 -7.07 10.68
N SER A 73 20.16 -8.15 10.10
CA SER A 73 20.45 -9.38 10.82
C SER A 73 21.67 -9.30 11.74
N ALA A 74 21.68 -10.13 12.79
CA ALA A 74 22.83 -10.29 13.69
C ALA A 74 24.11 -10.77 12.98
N ALA A 75 23.99 -11.40 11.80
CA ALA A 75 25.16 -11.82 11.02
C ALA A 75 26.02 -10.62 10.57
N LEU A 76 25.41 -9.45 10.43
CA LEU A 76 26.05 -8.20 9.98
C LEU A 76 26.05 -7.10 11.04
N ASP A 77 25.80 -7.45 12.32
CA ASP A 77 25.59 -6.49 13.42
C ASP A 77 24.58 -5.39 13.02
N GLY A 78 23.47 -5.85 12.44
CA GLY A 78 22.40 -5.03 11.92
C GLY A 78 21.60 -4.29 12.99
N SER A 79 21.11 -3.13 12.59
CA SER A 79 20.04 -2.40 13.26
C SER A 79 18.89 -2.23 12.28
N SER A 80 17.69 -1.94 12.77
CA SER A 80 16.54 -1.68 11.92
C SER A 80 16.82 -0.59 10.88
N LEU A 81 16.35 -0.84 9.67
CA LEU A 81 16.34 0.09 8.54
C LEU A 81 14.90 0.51 8.20
N VAL A 82 13.92 0.29 9.10
CA VAL A 82 12.51 0.56 8.82
C VAL A 82 12.25 2.01 8.42
N GLU A 83 12.87 2.97 9.09
CA GLU A 83 12.76 4.41 8.78
C GLU A 83 13.33 4.72 7.39
N TYR A 84 14.53 4.20 7.11
CA TYR A 84 15.22 4.37 5.84
C TYR A 84 14.39 3.78 4.68
N GLU A 85 13.82 2.60 4.86
CA GLU A 85 12.97 1.96 3.86
C GLU A 85 11.64 2.69 3.69
N PHE A 86 11.05 3.20 4.77
CA PHE A 86 9.82 3.99 4.71
C PHE A 86 10.05 5.29 3.93
N GLU A 87 11.13 6.02 4.21
CA GLU A 87 11.54 7.19 3.44
C GLU A 87 11.81 6.85 1.97
N TYR A 88 12.42 5.70 1.70
CA TYR A 88 12.62 5.21 0.33
C TYR A 88 11.29 5.02 -0.40
N THR A 89 10.24 4.51 0.27
CA THR A 89 8.90 4.44 -0.36
C THR A 89 8.33 5.80 -0.70
N THR A 90 8.45 6.79 0.21
CA THR A 90 8.03 8.18 -0.05
C THR A 90 8.72 8.73 -1.30
N LYS A 91 10.04 8.55 -1.39
CA LYS A 91 10.81 8.96 -2.56
C LYS A 91 10.30 8.31 -3.85
N MET A 92 10.02 7.02 -3.82
CA MET A 92 9.58 6.28 -5.00
C MET A 92 8.14 6.63 -5.43
N ILE A 93 7.28 6.97 -4.48
CA ILE A 93 5.92 7.48 -4.71
C ILE A 93 5.96 8.88 -5.35
N ASN A 94 6.77 9.79 -4.81
CA ASN A 94 6.89 11.15 -5.34
C ASN A 94 7.46 11.21 -6.76
N VAL A 95 8.20 10.18 -7.18
CA VAL A 95 8.69 10.04 -8.56
C VAL A 95 7.61 9.52 -9.51
N ASP A 96 6.71 8.67 -9.02
CA ASP A 96 5.65 8.06 -9.80
C ASP A 96 4.50 7.58 -8.90
N LEU A 97 3.39 8.33 -8.90
CA LEU A 97 2.18 8.00 -8.15
C LEU A 97 1.57 6.65 -8.59
N SER A 98 1.82 6.21 -9.82
CA SER A 98 1.39 4.91 -10.34
C SER A 98 2.24 3.73 -9.86
N ASN A 99 3.22 3.94 -8.99
CA ASN A 99 4.11 2.89 -8.52
C ASN A 99 3.48 2.03 -7.42
N PHE A 100 2.60 1.11 -7.81
CA PHE A 100 1.98 0.13 -6.90
C PHE A 100 2.97 -0.58 -5.97
N SER A 101 4.18 -0.90 -6.46
CA SER A 101 5.17 -1.61 -5.65
C SER A 101 5.70 -0.76 -4.50
N ALA A 102 5.78 0.56 -4.67
CA ALA A 102 6.16 1.49 -3.61
C ALA A 102 5.03 1.62 -2.58
N TRP A 103 3.79 1.85 -3.01
CA TRP A 103 2.60 1.88 -2.13
C TRP A 103 2.43 0.60 -1.32
N HIS A 104 2.57 -0.56 -1.97
CA HIS A 104 2.49 -1.86 -1.30
C HIS A 104 3.66 -2.10 -0.35
N SER A 105 4.89 -1.67 -0.69
CA SER A 105 6.01 -1.77 0.23
C SER A 105 5.80 -0.85 1.44
N ARG A 106 5.22 0.35 1.23
CA ARG A 106 4.89 1.30 2.29
C ARG A 106 3.89 0.70 3.27
N SER A 107 2.76 0.17 2.78
CA SER A 107 1.73 -0.42 3.65
C SER A 107 2.24 -1.56 4.52
N ASN A 108 3.17 -2.38 4.01
CA ASN A 108 3.80 -3.46 4.77
C ASN A 108 4.78 -2.97 5.84
N LEU A 109 5.39 -1.79 5.68
CA LEU A 109 6.37 -1.23 6.64
C LEU A 109 5.69 -0.53 7.82
N ILE A 110 4.50 0.05 7.61
CA ILE A 110 3.79 0.87 8.61
C ILE A 110 3.65 0.18 9.98
N PRO A 111 3.19 -1.09 10.09
CA PRO A 111 3.00 -1.71 11.40
C PRO A 111 4.31 -1.77 12.20
N ARG A 112 5.40 -2.24 11.58
CA ARG A 112 6.73 -2.31 12.19
C ARG A 112 7.27 -0.91 12.53
N LEU A 113 7.08 0.06 11.64
CA LEU A 113 7.51 1.44 11.85
C LEU A 113 6.88 2.05 13.11
N LEU A 114 5.56 1.92 13.27
CA LEU A 114 4.84 2.47 14.42
C LEU A 114 5.18 1.75 15.72
N GLU A 115 5.42 0.44 15.66
CA GLU A 115 5.88 -0.35 16.80
C GLU A 115 7.27 0.08 17.26
N GLU A 116 8.25 0.16 16.34
CA GLU A 116 9.62 0.55 16.66
C GLU A 116 9.74 2.01 17.11
N ARG A 117 8.85 2.90 16.64
CA ARG A 117 8.72 4.28 17.16
C ARG A 117 8.14 4.33 18.58
N GLY A 118 7.54 3.25 19.08
CA GLY A 118 6.77 3.27 20.33
C GLY A 118 5.59 4.25 20.24
N ALA A 119 4.97 4.38 19.06
CA ALA A 119 3.94 5.39 18.81
C ALA A 119 2.70 5.18 19.67
N ASP A 120 2.35 6.22 20.44
CA ASP A 120 1.11 6.28 21.21
C ASP A 120 -0.12 6.49 20.31
N ASP A 121 -1.31 6.47 20.93
CA ASP A 121 -2.58 6.57 20.19
C ASP A 121 -2.69 7.89 19.41
N GLY A 122 -2.21 9.00 19.97
CA GLY A 122 -2.23 10.31 19.31
C GLY A 122 -1.30 10.37 18.11
N ALA A 123 -0.08 9.84 18.24
CA ALA A 123 0.88 9.73 17.15
C ALA A 123 0.37 8.81 16.03
N ARG A 124 -0.28 7.69 16.39
CA ARG A 124 -0.88 6.75 15.42
C ARG A 124 -2.07 7.36 14.67
N GLN A 125 -2.93 8.10 15.37
CA GLN A 125 -4.02 8.83 14.74
C GLN A 125 -3.48 9.89 13.77
N LYS A 126 -2.51 10.69 14.22
CA LYS A 126 -1.88 11.68 13.34
C LYS A 126 -1.24 11.03 12.11
N PHE A 127 -0.53 9.93 12.29
CA PHE A 127 0.07 9.20 11.19
C PHE A 127 -0.98 8.71 10.18
N LEU A 128 -2.13 8.20 10.65
CA LEU A 128 -3.21 7.77 9.78
C LEU A 128 -3.78 8.95 8.96
N GLU A 129 -4.00 10.11 9.59
CA GLU A 129 -4.47 11.32 8.89
C GLU A 129 -3.44 11.79 7.85
N ASP A 130 -2.16 11.84 8.21
CA ASP A 130 -1.10 12.25 7.29
C ASP A 130 -1.01 11.30 6.06
N GLU A 131 -1.26 9.99 6.24
CA GLU A 131 -1.33 9.02 5.14
C GLU A 131 -2.60 9.14 4.29
N LEU A 132 -3.74 9.49 4.90
CA LEU A 132 -4.98 9.77 4.18
C LEU A 132 -4.82 11.04 3.32
N ASP A 133 -4.27 12.11 3.89
CA ASP A 133 -3.99 13.35 3.16
C ASP A 133 -3.07 13.10 1.96
N LEU A 134 -2.00 12.32 2.15
CA LEU A 134 -1.08 11.95 1.06
C LEU A 134 -1.80 11.27 -0.12
N VAL A 135 -2.70 10.33 0.16
CA VAL A 135 -3.41 9.61 -0.92
C VAL A 135 -4.55 10.42 -1.51
N ARG A 136 -5.23 11.27 -0.72
CA ARG A 136 -6.24 12.23 -1.22
C ARG A 136 -5.62 13.21 -2.20
N GLU A 137 -4.47 13.79 -1.87
CA GLU A 137 -3.72 14.68 -2.79
C GLU A 137 -3.35 13.96 -4.10
N ALA A 138 -2.93 12.70 -4.01
CA ALA A 138 -2.62 11.90 -5.20
C ALA A 138 -3.88 11.58 -6.03
N LEU A 139 -5.01 11.27 -5.39
CA LEU A 139 -6.28 11.00 -6.06
C LEU A 139 -6.86 12.23 -6.75
N ASN A 140 -6.61 13.45 -6.25
CA ASN A 140 -7.01 14.69 -6.91
C ASN A 140 -6.34 14.91 -8.28
N VAL A 141 -5.17 14.28 -8.51
CA VAL A 141 -4.41 14.44 -9.76
C VAL A 141 -4.36 13.18 -10.63
N GLY A 142 -4.71 12.02 -10.08
CA GLY A 142 -4.69 10.74 -10.80
C GLY A 142 -5.77 9.76 -10.35
N PRO A 143 -7.06 10.16 -10.32
CA PRO A 143 -8.14 9.29 -9.84
C PRO A 143 -8.34 8.05 -10.73
N GLU A 144 -7.77 7.99 -11.93
CA GLU A 144 -7.79 6.79 -12.78
C GLU A 144 -6.83 5.69 -12.29
N ASP A 145 -5.85 6.02 -11.46
CA ASP A 145 -4.82 5.10 -11.03
C ASP A 145 -5.29 4.14 -9.94
N GLN A 146 -5.41 2.87 -10.30
CA GLN A 146 -5.80 1.79 -9.40
C GLN A 146 -4.91 1.67 -8.14
N SER A 147 -3.63 2.00 -8.23
CA SER A 147 -2.68 1.87 -7.12
C SER A 147 -3.06 2.79 -5.96
N LEU A 148 -3.52 4.00 -6.28
CA LEU A 148 -3.96 4.98 -5.29
C LEU A 148 -5.20 4.49 -4.55
N TRP A 149 -6.19 3.98 -5.28
CA TRP A 149 -7.39 3.40 -4.68
C TRP A 149 -7.09 2.18 -3.82
N PHE A 150 -6.15 1.33 -4.22
CA PHE A 150 -5.73 0.20 -3.39
C PHE A 150 -5.06 0.64 -2.09
N TYR A 151 -4.26 1.69 -2.13
CA TYR A 151 -3.65 2.25 -0.93
C TYR A 151 -4.70 2.93 -0.03
N HIS A 152 -5.58 3.73 -0.63
CA HIS A 152 -6.68 4.37 0.08
C HIS A 152 -7.59 3.34 0.76
N HIS A 153 -7.99 2.30 0.03
CA HIS A 153 -8.78 1.20 0.56
C HIS A 153 -8.07 0.47 1.71
N PHE A 154 -6.75 0.26 1.62
CA PHE A 154 -5.96 -0.29 2.72
C PHE A 154 -6.05 0.59 3.99
N LEU A 155 -5.97 1.91 3.87
CA LEU A 155 -6.10 2.83 5.01
C LEU A 155 -7.51 2.78 5.61
N VAL A 156 -8.56 2.75 4.77
CA VAL A 156 -9.94 2.65 5.25
C VAL A 156 -10.21 1.30 5.93
N GLN A 157 -9.73 0.18 5.39
CA GLN A 157 -9.83 -1.15 6.02
C GLN A 157 -9.12 -1.23 7.37
N ASN A 158 -8.11 -0.38 7.61
CA ASN A 158 -7.48 -0.28 8.93
C ASN A 158 -8.44 0.26 10.00
N MET A 159 -9.46 1.02 9.60
CA MET A 159 -10.47 1.58 10.49
C MET A 159 -11.76 0.74 10.56
N THR A 160 -12.15 0.11 9.44
CA THR A 160 -13.49 -0.47 9.28
C THR A 160 -13.56 -1.99 9.45
N GLU A 161 -12.47 -2.72 9.21
CA GLU A 161 -12.49 -4.18 9.25
C GLU A 161 -11.88 -4.76 10.53
N SER A 162 -12.49 -5.83 11.03
CA SER A 162 -11.96 -6.64 12.15
C SER A 162 -11.39 -7.95 11.61
N ASP A 163 -10.21 -7.88 10.99
CA ASP A 163 -9.55 -8.99 10.29
C ASP A 163 -8.39 -9.62 11.10
N GLY A 164 -8.25 -9.26 12.38
CA GLY A 164 -7.18 -9.73 13.27
C GLY A 164 -5.79 -9.21 12.90
N ARG A 165 -5.65 -8.35 11.89
CA ARG A 165 -4.38 -7.72 11.54
C ARG A 165 -4.09 -6.52 12.44
N SER A 166 -2.80 -6.23 12.62
CA SER A 166 -2.38 -5.01 13.32
C SER A 166 -2.89 -3.78 12.59
N LYS A 167 -3.65 -2.94 13.29
CA LYS A 167 -4.19 -1.69 12.75
C LYS A 167 -3.22 -0.53 13.00
N ILE A 168 -3.28 0.48 12.13
CA ILE A 168 -2.51 1.72 12.28
C ILE A 168 -2.87 2.42 13.60
N ALA A 169 -4.16 2.69 13.82
CA ALA A 169 -4.70 3.31 15.03
C ALA A 169 -5.74 2.38 15.70
N PRO A 170 -5.31 1.36 16.47
CA PRO A 170 -6.21 0.33 17.00
C PRO A 170 -7.23 0.87 18.01
N ASN A 171 -6.84 1.87 18.81
CA ASN A 171 -7.68 2.46 19.86
C ASN A 171 -8.47 3.69 19.38
N LEU A 172 -8.55 3.93 18.07
CA LEU A 172 -9.28 5.06 17.51
C LEU A 172 -10.78 4.96 17.87
N PRO A 173 -11.39 5.99 18.50
CA PRO A 173 -12.79 5.96 18.90
C PRO A 173 -13.73 5.75 17.70
N GLN A 174 -14.85 5.07 17.96
CA GLN A 174 -15.86 4.78 16.94
C GLN A 174 -16.39 6.04 16.23
N GLU A 175 -16.63 7.11 16.98
CA GLU A 175 -17.07 8.40 16.44
C GLU A 175 -16.05 9.00 15.47
N GLN A 176 -14.75 8.86 15.79
CA GLN A 176 -13.69 9.38 14.93
C GLN A 176 -13.52 8.52 13.67
N LYS A 177 -13.63 7.18 13.79
CA LYS A 177 -13.66 6.28 12.62
C LYS A 177 -14.80 6.65 11.67
N ALA A 178 -16.00 6.90 12.21
CA ALA A 178 -17.15 7.33 11.43
C ALA A 178 -16.92 8.71 10.79
N ALA A 179 -16.28 9.64 11.50
CA ALA A 179 -15.94 10.96 10.96
C ALA A 179 -14.95 10.88 9.79
N TYR A 180 -13.88 10.08 9.90
CA TYR A 180 -12.97 9.84 8.77
C TYR A 180 -13.69 9.25 7.57
N LEU A 181 -14.52 8.23 7.80
CA LEU A 181 -15.21 7.56 6.70
C LEU A 181 -16.24 8.46 6.01
N LYS A 182 -16.96 9.30 6.76
CA LYS A 182 -17.85 10.32 6.18
C LYS A 182 -17.06 11.32 5.33
N ARG A 183 -15.91 11.79 5.83
CA ARG A 183 -15.03 12.67 5.05
C ARG A 183 -14.54 12.01 3.77
N GLU A 184 -14.07 10.76 3.82
CA GLU A 184 -13.69 10.05 2.58
C GLU A 184 -14.84 9.93 1.59
N ILE A 185 -16.07 9.65 2.07
CA ILE A 185 -17.23 9.55 1.19
C ILE A 185 -17.52 10.89 0.51
N GLU A 186 -17.48 11.99 1.26
CA GLU A 186 -17.69 13.33 0.70
C GLU A 186 -16.56 13.73 -0.27
N ASP A 187 -15.29 13.56 0.11
CA ASP A 187 -14.15 13.87 -0.76
C ASP A 187 -14.20 13.04 -2.07
N ILE A 188 -14.68 11.80 -2.02
CA ILE A 188 -14.87 10.96 -3.23
C ILE A 188 -16.11 11.39 -4.03
N LYS A 189 -17.16 11.89 -3.39
CA LYS A 189 -18.31 12.49 -4.08
C LYS A 189 -17.90 13.76 -4.83
N ASP A 190 -16.99 14.56 -4.27
CA ASP A 190 -16.43 15.74 -4.93
C ASP A 190 -15.65 15.34 -6.20
N LEU A 191 -14.83 14.28 -6.14
CA LEU A 191 -14.18 13.74 -7.35
C LEU A 191 -15.18 13.32 -8.44
N LEU A 192 -16.38 12.88 -8.03
CA LEU A 192 -17.42 12.44 -8.95
C LEU A 192 -17.99 13.59 -9.80
N GLU A 193 -17.86 14.84 -9.35
CA GLU A 193 -18.32 16.01 -10.10
C GLU A 193 -17.51 16.18 -11.40
N ASP A 194 -16.22 15.87 -11.35
CA ASP A 194 -15.30 15.99 -12.48
C ASP A 194 -15.05 14.66 -13.22
N TYR A 195 -15.25 13.51 -12.56
CA TYR A 195 -14.85 12.19 -13.05
C TYR A 195 -15.97 11.13 -12.95
N ASP A 196 -16.96 11.18 -13.85
CA ASP A 196 -18.12 10.28 -13.83
C ASP A 196 -17.95 8.94 -14.60
N ASP A 197 -16.79 8.75 -15.23
CA ASP A 197 -16.42 7.56 -15.99
C ASP A 197 -15.36 6.69 -15.29
N ILE A 198 -14.88 7.11 -14.12
CA ILE A 198 -13.88 6.38 -13.34
C ILE A 198 -14.56 5.37 -12.41
N MET A 199 -14.47 4.10 -12.80
CA MET A 199 -15.03 2.96 -12.07
C MET A 199 -14.58 2.90 -10.59
N TRP A 200 -13.34 3.27 -10.27
CA TRP A 200 -12.79 3.15 -8.92
C TRP A 200 -13.47 4.04 -7.89
N ILE A 201 -13.90 5.23 -8.31
CA ILE A 201 -14.66 6.18 -7.48
C ILE A 201 -15.93 5.51 -6.97
N TYR A 202 -16.73 4.94 -7.88
CA TYR A 202 -17.95 4.25 -7.51
C TYR A 202 -17.71 2.99 -6.66
N LYS A 203 -16.63 2.24 -6.91
CA LYS A 203 -16.26 1.08 -6.07
C LYS A 203 -15.94 1.51 -4.64
N ALA A 204 -15.19 2.59 -4.47
CA ALA A 204 -14.87 3.13 -3.15
C ALA A 204 -16.13 3.62 -2.43
N LEU A 205 -17.01 4.36 -3.10
CA LEU A 205 -18.29 4.80 -2.53
C LEU A 205 -19.17 3.62 -2.09
N LEU A 206 -19.28 2.57 -2.91
CA LEU A 206 -20.00 1.35 -2.53
C LEU A 206 -19.42 0.72 -1.26
N ASP A 207 -18.11 0.53 -1.21
CA ASP A 207 -17.46 -0.14 -0.07
C ASP A 207 -17.55 0.70 1.21
N TYR A 208 -17.37 2.02 1.11
CA TYR A 208 -17.28 2.91 2.26
C TYR A 208 -18.65 3.24 2.83
N THR A 209 -19.66 3.51 1.99
CA THR A 209 -21.03 3.72 2.45
C THR A 209 -21.61 2.45 3.09
N ARG A 210 -21.22 1.25 2.64
CA ARG A 210 -21.55 -0.01 3.34
C ARG A 210 -20.81 -0.19 4.66
N ALA A 211 -19.59 0.35 4.77
CA ALA A 211 -18.81 0.27 6.00
C ALA A 211 -19.32 1.24 7.07
N LEU A 212 -19.87 2.40 6.70
CA LEU A 212 -20.24 3.44 7.65
C LEU A 212 -21.30 3.02 8.69
N PRO A 213 -22.46 2.44 8.33
CA PRO A 213 -23.42 1.94 9.30
C PRO A 213 -22.85 0.85 10.22
N ARG A 214 -21.96 0.00 9.69
CA ARG A 214 -21.27 -1.05 10.47
C ARG A 214 -20.34 -0.45 11.52
N VAL A 215 -19.61 0.60 11.15
CA VAL A 215 -18.77 1.36 12.09
C VAL A 215 -19.64 2.06 13.12
N GLU A 216 -20.78 2.63 12.74
CA GLU A 216 -21.70 3.34 13.66
C GLU A 216 -22.61 2.41 14.49
N GLY A 217 -22.64 1.10 14.18
CA GLY A 217 -23.51 0.14 14.86
C GLY A 217 -25.00 0.32 14.53
N ARG A 218 -25.32 0.85 13.34
CA ARG A 218 -26.69 1.07 12.86
C ARG A 218 -26.96 0.38 11.52
N ALA A 219 -28.23 0.35 11.12
CA ALA A 219 -28.63 -0.04 9.78
C ALA A 219 -28.38 1.08 8.75
N LEU A 220 -28.34 0.69 7.47
CA LEU A 220 -28.40 1.63 6.34
C LEU A 220 -29.67 2.48 6.43
N ASN A 221 -29.56 3.77 6.11
CA ASN A 221 -30.70 4.65 5.96
C ASN A 221 -31.18 4.66 4.49
N ASP A 222 -32.31 5.32 4.22
CA ASP A 222 -32.93 5.35 2.89
C ASP A 222 -32.03 6.05 1.85
N GLU A 223 -31.38 7.15 2.24
CA GLU A 223 -30.46 7.92 1.38
C GLU A 223 -29.25 7.08 0.97
N GLU A 224 -28.57 6.45 1.93
CA GLU A 224 -27.44 5.54 1.68
C GLU A 224 -27.86 4.34 0.82
N THR A 225 -29.08 3.84 1.02
CA THR A 225 -29.62 2.72 0.22
C THR A 225 -29.80 3.13 -1.23
N ASP A 226 -30.31 4.33 -1.49
CA ASP A 226 -30.51 4.85 -2.84
C ASP A 226 -29.19 5.25 -3.52
N ASP A 227 -28.24 5.80 -2.74
CA ASP A 227 -26.86 6.04 -3.16
C ASP A 227 -26.19 4.73 -3.62
N LEU A 228 -26.29 3.67 -2.82
CA LEU A 228 -25.72 2.35 -3.17
C LEU A 228 -26.33 1.77 -4.45
N LYS A 229 -27.65 1.88 -4.66
CA LYS A 229 -28.29 1.46 -5.92
C LYS A 229 -27.74 2.23 -7.11
N THR A 230 -27.60 3.55 -6.96
CA THR A 230 -27.11 4.45 -8.01
C THR A 230 -25.68 4.10 -8.41
N TRP A 231 -24.79 3.94 -7.44
CA TRP A 231 -23.39 3.58 -7.71
C TRP A 231 -23.26 2.15 -8.25
N MET A 232 -24.09 1.21 -7.78
CA MET A 232 -24.11 -0.17 -8.31
C MET A 232 -24.44 -0.17 -9.81
N ALA A 233 -25.47 0.57 -10.22
CA ALA A 233 -25.83 0.69 -11.63
C ALA A 233 -24.68 1.25 -12.48
N LYS A 234 -23.99 2.29 -11.98
CA LYS A 234 -22.82 2.88 -12.64
C LYS A 234 -21.64 1.91 -12.74
N VAL A 235 -21.29 1.19 -11.67
CA VAL A 235 -20.21 0.19 -11.71
C VAL A 235 -20.49 -0.92 -12.71
N ARG A 236 -21.75 -1.37 -12.85
CA ARG A 236 -22.12 -2.38 -13.85
C ARG A 236 -21.95 -1.88 -15.28
N GLN A 237 -22.26 -0.61 -15.51
CA GLN A 237 -22.04 0.02 -16.82
C GLN A 237 -20.54 0.10 -17.14
N LEU A 238 -19.70 0.44 -16.15
CA LEU A 238 -18.27 0.64 -16.33
C LEU A 238 -17.44 -0.66 -16.26
N ASP A 239 -17.95 -1.73 -15.64
CA ASP A 239 -17.25 -3.02 -15.46
C ASP A 239 -18.12 -4.24 -15.87
N PRO A 240 -18.60 -4.31 -17.12
CA PRO A 240 -19.55 -5.33 -17.56
C PRO A 240 -18.98 -6.75 -17.51
N MET A 241 -17.64 -6.90 -17.62
CA MET A 241 -16.97 -8.19 -17.55
C MET A 241 -17.07 -8.85 -16.16
N ARG A 242 -17.37 -8.07 -15.11
CA ARG A 242 -17.46 -8.55 -13.72
C ARG A 242 -18.89 -8.56 -13.18
N ASN A 243 -19.91 -8.56 -14.03
CA ASN A 243 -21.32 -8.57 -13.61
C ASN A 243 -21.70 -9.71 -12.65
N GLY A 244 -21.04 -10.88 -12.73
CA GLY A 244 -21.22 -11.94 -11.73
C GLY A 244 -20.90 -11.47 -10.31
N ARG A 245 -19.75 -10.80 -10.13
CA ARG A 245 -19.34 -10.19 -8.85
C ARG A 245 -20.35 -9.13 -8.38
N TRP A 246 -20.86 -8.30 -9.30
CA TRP A 246 -21.82 -7.25 -8.95
C TRP A 246 -23.17 -7.81 -8.53
N ASN A 247 -23.62 -8.91 -9.15
CA ASN A 247 -24.84 -9.61 -8.73
C ASN A 247 -24.70 -10.19 -7.30
N ASP A 248 -23.54 -10.74 -6.96
CA ASP A 248 -23.30 -11.29 -5.62
C ASP A 248 -23.28 -10.16 -4.58
N LEU A 249 -22.62 -9.05 -4.91
CA LEU A 249 -22.56 -7.86 -4.05
C LEU A 249 -23.95 -7.23 -3.82
N GLU A 250 -24.78 -7.14 -4.84
CA GLU A 250 -26.15 -6.59 -4.76
C GLU A 250 -27.04 -7.41 -3.83
N LYS A 251 -26.92 -8.75 -3.90
CA LYS A 251 -27.60 -9.67 -2.98
C LYS A 251 -27.12 -9.50 -1.54
N GLU A 252 -25.80 -9.38 -1.33
CA GLU A 252 -25.25 -9.11 0.01
C GLU A 252 -25.76 -7.80 0.61
N CYS A 253 -26.02 -6.79 -0.22
CA CYS A 253 -26.56 -5.51 0.20
C CYS A 253 -28.07 -5.51 0.41
N GLY A 254 -28.79 -6.58 0.05
CA GLY A 254 -30.25 -6.60 0.07
C GLY A 254 -30.88 -5.62 -0.93
N LEU A 255 -30.17 -5.30 -2.02
CA LEU A 255 -30.61 -4.37 -3.07
C LEU A 255 -31.26 -5.08 -4.27
N ALA A 256 -31.25 -6.42 -4.27
CA ALA A 256 -31.77 -7.28 -5.33
C ALA A 256 -33.29 -7.54 -5.23
#